data_AF-A0A6G4ZX19-F1
#
_entry.id   AF-A0A6G4ZX19-F1
#
_cell.length_a   1.000
_cell.length_b   1.000
_cell.length_c   1.000
_cell.angle_alpha   90.00
_cell.angle_beta   90.00
_cell.angle_gamma   90.00
#
_symmetry.space_group_name_H-M   'P 1'
#
loop_
_entity.id
_entity.type
_entity.pdbx_description
1 polymer ?
#
loop_
_entity_poly.entity_id
_entity_poly.type
_entity_poly.pdbx_seq_one_letter_code
_entity_poly.pdbx_strand_id
1 'polypeptide(L)'
;MPVPSQVIISNTIGQQQKLRAVTQKIALQINCKLGGELWAVNIPLQNVMVVGVDVYHDVTRGRQSVLGLVASMNRNMTRWFSKCAFQDPGKELVNCLKVALLEALVKYYEVNHCRPDRIFIFRDGVGDGQLKHVDEYEIEQVISAFPCLSPGYNPSIAVVIVQKRINTRIFTKLNTKDLDNPMPGTTVDHTVTRTNWCDFFLVSQKVRQGTVSPTHYIVLRNSTGLSPDHIQRLTYKLTHL
;
A
#
# COMPACT_ATOMS: atom_id res chain seq x y z
N MET A 1 -14.90 24.63 6.37
CA MET A 1 -13.50 24.15 6.45
C MET A 1 -13.51 22.84 7.21
N PRO A 2 -12.95 21.74 6.68
CA PRO A 2 -12.84 20.49 7.43
C PRO A 2 -11.92 20.68 8.64
N VAL A 3 -12.32 20.19 9.81
CA VAL A 3 -11.56 20.30 11.06
C VAL A 3 -11.11 18.90 11.49
N PRO A 4 -9.79 18.64 11.57
CA PRO A 4 -9.29 17.38 12.10
C PRO A 4 -9.74 17.16 13.55
N SER A 5 -10.25 15.97 13.86
CA SER A 5 -10.72 15.61 15.21
C SER A 5 -9.95 14.42 15.79
N GLN A 6 -9.86 14.34 17.12
CA GLN A 6 -9.24 13.24 17.85
C GLN A 6 -10.22 12.69 18.89
N VAL A 7 -10.75 11.50 18.64
CA VAL A 7 -11.63 10.80 19.58
C VAL A 7 -10.79 9.98 20.56
N ILE A 8 -11.16 10.00 21.83
CA ILE A 8 -10.47 9.28 22.92
C ILE A 8 -11.53 8.59 23.77
N ILE A 9 -11.34 7.29 24.04
CA ILE A 9 -12.23 6.52 24.91
C ILE A 9 -11.82 6.76 26.36
N SER A 10 -12.75 7.24 27.19
CA SER A 10 -12.51 7.53 28.62
C SER A 10 -11.91 6.33 29.38
N ASN A 11 -12.45 5.13 29.15
CA ASN A 11 -11.93 3.90 29.78
C ASN A 11 -10.47 3.57 29.40
N THR A 12 -9.99 4.00 28.24
CA THR A 12 -8.61 3.75 27.82
C THR A 12 -7.63 4.66 28.55
N ILE A 13 -7.98 5.93 28.76
CA ILE A 13 -7.17 6.89 29.51
C ILE A 13 -7.31 6.72 31.03
N GLY A 14 -8.41 6.15 31.52
CA GLY A 14 -8.58 5.83 32.94
C GLY A 14 -7.64 4.72 33.46
N GLN A 15 -7.01 3.93 32.57
CA GLN A 15 -6.08 2.87 32.95
C GLN A 15 -4.70 3.44 33.29
N GLN A 16 -4.47 3.77 34.57
CA GLN A 16 -3.23 4.39 35.05
C GLN A 16 -1.94 3.69 34.60
N GLN A 17 -1.91 2.36 34.62
CA GLN A 17 -0.74 1.57 34.19
C GLN A 17 -0.37 1.78 32.71
N LYS A 18 -1.32 2.18 31.85
CA LYS A 18 -1.11 2.38 30.41
C LYS A 18 -1.13 3.84 29.99
N LEU A 19 -1.47 4.76 30.90
CA LEU A 19 -1.75 6.16 30.60
C LEU A 19 -0.62 6.82 29.78
N ARG A 20 0.64 6.68 30.20
CA ARG A 20 1.79 7.26 29.48
C ARG A 20 1.87 6.77 28.03
N ALA A 21 1.77 5.46 27.82
CA ALA A 21 1.87 4.87 26.48
C ALA A 21 0.67 5.25 25.60
N VAL A 22 -0.52 5.35 26.18
CA VAL A 22 -1.75 5.79 25.49
C VAL A 22 -1.63 7.25 25.08
N THR A 23 -1.31 8.15 26.02
CA THR A 23 -1.18 9.59 25.76
C THR A 23 -0.10 9.89 24.73
N GLN A 24 1.03 9.18 24.79
CA GLN A 24 2.07 9.31 23.76
C GLN A 24 1.53 8.97 22.37
N LYS A 25 0.81 7.85 22.19
CA LYS A 25 0.23 7.48 20.89
C LYS A 25 -0.84 8.48 20.41
N ILE A 26 -1.63 9.04 21.32
CA ILE A 26 -2.60 10.09 21.01
C ILE A 26 -1.87 11.33 20.48
N ALA A 27 -0.80 11.77 21.15
CA ALA A 27 0.01 12.91 20.72
C ALA A 27 0.65 12.68 19.35
N LEU A 28 1.18 11.47 19.09
CA LEU A 28 1.72 11.09 17.78
C LEU A 28 0.63 11.19 16.68
N GLN A 29 -0.58 10.69 16.95
CA GLN A 29 -1.69 10.75 15.99
C GLN A 29 -2.15 12.20 15.73
N ILE A 30 -2.21 13.05 16.76
CA ILE A 30 -2.52 14.47 16.62
C ILE A 30 -1.46 15.15 15.75
N ASN A 31 -0.18 14.90 15.99
CA ASN A 31 0.90 15.45 15.18
C ASN A 31 0.74 15.09 13.69
N CYS A 32 0.45 13.83 13.36
CA CYS A 32 0.18 13.42 11.98
C CYS A 32 -1.02 14.14 11.36
N LYS A 33 -2.11 14.31 12.12
CA LYS A 33 -3.33 15.02 11.65
C LYS A 33 -3.10 16.50 11.36
N LEU A 34 -2.12 17.11 12.03
CA LEU A 34 -1.70 18.49 11.81
C LEU A 34 -0.60 18.61 10.73
N GLY A 35 -0.24 17.49 10.08
CA GLY A 35 0.74 17.46 8.99
C GLY A 35 2.19 17.27 9.44
N GLY A 36 2.42 16.97 10.72
CA GLY A 36 3.75 16.64 11.24
C GLY A 36 4.21 15.24 10.82
N GLU A 37 5.52 15.07 10.71
CA GLU A 37 6.18 13.81 10.32
C GLU A 37 6.86 13.20 11.56
N LEU A 38 6.64 11.91 11.83
CA LEU A 38 7.13 11.27 13.06
C LEU A 38 8.52 10.66 12.90
N TRP A 39 8.72 9.91 11.82
CA TRP A 39 9.98 9.31 11.43
C TRP A 39 9.96 9.04 9.93
N ALA A 40 11.11 8.70 9.37
CA ALA A 40 11.24 8.32 7.97
C ALA A 40 12.27 7.19 7.84
N VAL A 41 12.19 6.46 6.73
CA VAL A 41 13.15 5.44 6.33
C VAL A 41 13.82 5.90 5.05
N ASN A 42 15.15 5.77 4.98
CA ASN A 42 15.86 6.14 3.77
C ASN A 42 15.46 5.22 2.60
N ILE A 43 14.84 5.79 1.58
CA ILE A 43 14.50 5.18 0.30
C ILE A 43 15.29 5.95 -0.77
N PRO A 44 16.37 5.38 -1.33
CA PRO A 44 17.30 6.10 -2.21
C PRO A 44 16.77 6.20 -3.66
N LEU A 45 15.46 6.36 -3.83
CA LEU A 45 14.84 6.62 -5.12
C LEU A 45 14.49 8.11 -5.22
N GLN A 46 14.76 8.72 -6.36
CA GLN A 46 14.46 10.13 -6.61
C GLN A 46 13.18 10.26 -7.43
N ASN A 47 12.44 11.33 -7.20
CA ASN A 47 11.24 11.70 -7.96
C ASN A 47 10.25 10.53 -8.13
N VAL A 48 9.95 9.84 -7.03
CA VAL A 48 9.05 8.69 -6.98
C VAL A 48 7.78 9.04 -6.23
N MET A 49 6.66 8.48 -6.69
CA MET A 49 5.39 8.47 -5.97
C MET A 49 4.98 7.02 -5.67
N VAL A 50 4.68 6.72 -4.41
CA VAL A 50 4.09 5.45 -3.97
C VAL A 50 2.60 5.67 -3.76
N VAL A 51 1.79 4.74 -4.27
CA VAL A 51 0.34 4.77 -4.24
C VAL A 51 -0.17 3.49 -3.59
N GLY A 52 -1.08 3.62 -2.62
CA GLY A 52 -1.82 2.52 -2.05
C GLY A 52 -3.27 2.57 -2.51
N VAL A 53 -3.81 1.43 -2.95
CA VAL A 53 -5.20 1.33 -3.44
C VAL A 53 -5.90 0.15 -2.77
N ASP A 54 -7.00 0.42 -2.08
CA ASP A 54 -7.88 -0.59 -1.50
C ASP A 54 -9.32 -0.37 -1.97
N VAL A 55 -10.07 -1.47 -2.08
CA VAL A 55 -11.47 -1.45 -2.50
C VAL A 55 -12.28 -2.29 -1.54
N TYR A 56 -13.21 -1.63 -0.88
CA TYR A 56 -14.18 -2.28 -0.01
C TYR A 56 -15.50 -2.48 -0.74
N HIS A 57 -16.04 -3.69 -0.69
CA HIS A 57 -17.33 -4.04 -1.25
C HIS A 57 -18.35 -4.25 -0.12
N ASP A 58 -19.38 -3.39 -0.06
CA ASP A 58 -20.48 -3.59 0.89
C ASP A 58 -21.55 -4.49 0.27
N VAL A 59 -21.50 -5.78 0.59
CA VAL A 59 -22.51 -6.76 0.14
C VAL A 59 -23.89 -6.55 0.76
N THR A 60 -24.01 -5.80 1.86
CA THR A 60 -25.27 -5.59 2.58
C THR A 60 -26.02 -4.32 2.15
N ARG A 61 -25.31 -3.28 1.70
CA ARG A 61 -25.90 -2.03 1.20
C ARG A 61 -25.89 -1.94 -0.32
N GLY A 62 -26.63 -2.83 -0.97
CA GLY A 62 -26.87 -2.74 -2.40
C GLY A 62 -25.64 -2.95 -3.28
N ARG A 63 -24.54 -3.54 -2.79
CA ARG A 63 -23.29 -3.81 -3.53
C ARG A 63 -22.52 -2.57 -3.99
N GLN A 64 -22.70 -1.43 -3.31
CA GLN A 64 -21.87 -0.27 -3.56
C GLN A 64 -20.42 -0.55 -3.12
N SER A 65 -19.47 -0.10 -3.91
CA SER A 65 -18.04 -0.29 -3.64
C SER A 65 -17.39 1.04 -3.35
N VAL A 66 -16.41 1.05 -2.45
CA VAL A 66 -15.66 2.25 -2.09
C VAL A 66 -14.20 2.02 -2.41
N LEU A 67 -13.66 2.84 -3.30
CA LEU A 67 -12.23 2.90 -3.58
C LEU A 67 -11.59 3.91 -2.64
N GLY A 68 -10.54 3.48 -1.96
CA GLY A 68 -9.61 4.34 -1.22
C GLY A 68 -8.26 4.36 -1.93
N LEU A 69 -7.79 5.55 -2.29
CA LEU A 69 -6.46 5.77 -2.85
C LEU A 69 -5.68 6.70 -1.93
N VAL A 70 -4.44 6.34 -1.63
CA VAL A 70 -3.46 7.21 -0.99
C VAL A 70 -2.22 7.33 -1.86
N ALA A 71 -1.57 8.50 -1.88
CA ALA A 71 -0.35 8.72 -2.66
C ALA A 71 0.66 9.55 -1.86
N SER A 72 1.93 9.15 -1.88
CA SER A 72 3.01 9.84 -1.17
C SER A 72 3.34 11.17 -1.85
N MET A 73 3.43 12.25 -1.09
CA MET A 73 3.59 13.62 -1.60
C MET A 73 5.01 14.17 -1.45
N ASN A 74 5.87 13.50 -0.68
CA ASN A 74 7.24 13.94 -0.42
C ASN A 74 8.23 12.76 -0.53
N ARG A 75 9.52 13.09 -0.70
CA ARG A 75 10.61 12.12 -0.88
C ARG A 75 10.68 11.05 0.23
N ASN A 76 10.40 11.44 1.46
CA ASN A 76 10.46 10.54 2.62
C ASN A 76 9.22 9.65 2.76
N MET A 77 8.19 9.85 1.92
CA MET A 77 6.93 9.11 1.93
C MET A 77 6.20 9.17 3.29
N THR A 78 6.28 10.31 3.95
CA THR A 78 5.67 10.58 5.27
C THR A 78 4.42 11.44 5.17
N ARG A 79 4.21 12.12 4.04
CA ARG A 79 3.01 12.92 3.76
C ARG A 79 2.21 12.28 2.64
N TRP A 80 0.90 12.20 2.80
CA TRP A 80 0.03 11.45 1.90
C TRP A 80 -1.15 12.31 1.45
N PHE A 81 -1.44 12.29 0.15
CA PHE A 81 -2.74 12.65 -0.40
C PHE A 81 -3.67 11.46 -0.25
N SER A 82 -4.95 11.70 -0.02
CA SER A 82 -5.97 10.64 0.04
C SER A 82 -7.21 11.05 -0.73
N LYS A 83 -7.77 10.12 -1.51
CA LYS A 83 -9.03 10.27 -2.21
C LYS A 83 -9.88 9.02 -2.00
N CYS A 84 -11.16 9.23 -1.70
CA CYS A 84 -12.16 8.19 -1.73
C CYS A 84 -13.11 8.42 -2.89
N ALA A 85 -13.55 7.34 -3.54
CA ALA A 85 -14.55 7.37 -4.59
C ALA A 85 -15.59 6.29 -4.34
N PHE A 86 -16.87 6.65 -4.51
CA PHE A 86 -17.99 5.73 -4.40
C PHE A 86 -18.34 5.22 -5.79
N GLN A 87 -18.60 3.93 -5.87
CA GLN A 87 -18.90 3.24 -7.11
C GLN A 87 -20.26 2.55 -6.99
N ASP A 88 -21.17 2.91 -7.88
CA ASP A 88 -22.47 2.26 -7.99
C ASP A 88 -22.34 0.84 -8.55
N PRO A 89 -23.24 -0.09 -8.16
CA PRO A 89 -23.24 -1.45 -8.66
C PRO A 89 -23.26 -1.51 -10.20
N GLY A 90 -22.37 -2.30 -10.79
CA GLY A 90 -22.30 -2.51 -12.24
C GLY A 90 -21.49 -1.46 -13.03
N LYS A 91 -20.96 -0.41 -12.39
CA LYS A 91 -19.94 0.47 -13.00
C LYS A 91 -18.56 -0.18 -12.89
N GLU A 92 -17.62 0.20 -13.76
CA GLU A 92 -16.24 -0.29 -13.70
C GLU A 92 -15.42 0.44 -12.62
N LEU A 93 -14.74 -0.33 -11.76
CA LEU A 93 -13.85 0.18 -10.71
C LEU A 93 -12.75 1.10 -11.26
N VAL A 94 -12.34 0.80 -12.50
CA VAL A 94 -11.21 1.42 -13.16
C VAL A 94 -11.38 2.92 -13.38
N ASN A 95 -12.60 3.37 -13.66
CA ASN A 95 -12.89 4.79 -13.88
C ASN A 95 -12.61 5.62 -12.63
N CYS A 96 -12.97 5.11 -11.45
CA CYS A 96 -12.71 5.77 -10.18
C CYS A 96 -11.21 5.82 -9.87
N LEU A 97 -10.48 4.73 -10.14
CA LEU A 97 -9.03 4.66 -9.94
C LEU A 97 -8.30 5.69 -10.80
N LYS A 98 -8.64 5.76 -12.09
CA LYS A 98 -8.07 6.72 -13.04
C LYS A 98 -8.22 8.16 -12.54
N VAL A 99 -9.43 8.56 -12.17
CA VAL A 99 -9.70 9.92 -11.68
C VAL A 99 -8.94 10.22 -10.39
N ALA A 100 -8.98 9.30 -9.41
CA ALA A 100 -8.29 9.49 -8.13
C ALA A 100 -6.77 9.61 -8.29
N LEU A 101 -6.17 8.84 -9.20
CA LEU A 101 -4.74 8.91 -9.49
C LEU A 101 -4.35 10.20 -10.21
N LEU A 102 -5.17 10.67 -11.17
CA LEU A 102 -4.92 11.95 -11.84
C LEU A 102 -4.96 13.11 -10.84
N GLU A 103 -5.93 13.14 -9.93
CA GLU A 103 -5.98 14.14 -8.86
C GLU A 103 -4.74 14.07 -7.95
N ALA A 104 -4.28 12.86 -7.60
CA ALA A 104 -3.06 12.67 -6.83
C ALA A 104 -1.82 13.22 -7.55
N LEU A 105 -1.72 13.02 -8.87
CA LEU A 105 -0.62 13.51 -9.69
C LEU A 105 -0.64 15.04 -9.85
N VAL A 106 -1.82 15.64 -10.00
CA VAL A 106 -1.99 17.10 -9.94
C VAL A 106 -1.50 17.61 -8.59
N LYS A 107 -1.93 16.96 -7.49
CA LYS A 107 -1.50 17.37 -6.15
C LYS A 107 0.00 17.23 -5.94
N TYR A 108 0.60 16.16 -6.46
CA TYR A 108 2.04 15.96 -6.41
C TYR A 108 2.79 17.12 -7.11
N TYR A 109 2.32 17.52 -8.29
CA TYR A 109 2.91 18.63 -9.04
C TYR A 109 2.76 19.97 -8.33
N GLU A 110 1.61 20.24 -7.70
CA GLU A 110 1.41 21.45 -6.89
C GLU A 110 2.44 21.57 -5.75
N VAL A 111 2.79 20.44 -5.13
CA VAL A 111 3.68 20.40 -3.96
C VAL A 111 5.15 20.36 -4.35
N ASN A 112 5.51 19.65 -5.41
CA ASN A 112 6.90 19.38 -5.78
C ASN A 112 7.39 20.19 -6.99
N HIS A 113 6.50 20.84 -7.73
CA HIS A 113 6.78 21.56 -8.98
C HIS A 113 7.39 20.69 -10.10
N CYS A 114 7.36 19.37 -9.92
CA CYS A 114 7.70 18.35 -10.90
C CYS A 114 6.70 17.20 -10.82
N ARG A 115 6.62 16.38 -11.88
CA ARG A 115 5.83 15.14 -11.89
C ARG A 115 6.75 13.97 -11.56
N PRO A 116 6.23 12.90 -10.92
CA PRO A 116 7.06 11.74 -10.59
C PRO A 116 7.51 11.00 -11.86
N ASP A 117 8.76 10.56 -11.90
CA ASP A 117 9.30 9.75 -13.00
C ASP A 117 8.94 8.27 -12.85
N ARG A 118 8.68 7.85 -11.60
CA ARG A 118 8.29 6.48 -11.26
C ARG A 118 7.11 6.45 -10.31
N ILE A 119 6.15 5.56 -10.60
CA ILE A 119 4.96 5.37 -9.76
C ILE A 119 4.88 3.90 -9.33
N PHE A 120 4.90 3.65 -8.02
CA PHE A 120 4.68 2.31 -7.46
C PHE A 120 3.27 2.22 -6.93
N ILE A 121 2.45 1.30 -7.44
CA ILE A 121 1.06 1.11 -7.05
C ILE A 121 0.94 -0.22 -6.30
N PHE A 122 0.59 -0.16 -5.02
CA PHE A 122 0.27 -1.32 -4.18
C PHE A 122 -1.25 -1.48 -4.09
N ARG A 123 -1.78 -2.54 -4.71
CA ARG A 123 -3.22 -2.79 -4.84
C ARG A 123 -3.64 -3.97 -3.95
N ASP A 124 -4.44 -3.70 -2.92
CA ASP A 124 -4.99 -4.72 -2.00
C ASP A 124 -6.36 -5.24 -2.50
N GLY A 125 -6.83 -6.38 -2.00
CA GLY A 125 -8.19 -6.85 -2.26
C GLY A 125 -8.43 -7.42 -3.66
N VAL A 126 -7.38 -7.88 -4.35
CA VAL A 126 -7.48 -8.53 -5.66
C VAL A 126 -7.20 -10.03 -5.52
N GLY A 127 -8.20 -10.85 -5.87
CA GLY A 127 -8.06 -12.31 -5.91
C GLY A 127 -7.41 -12.80 -7.21
N ASP A 128 -6.98 -14.07 -7.21
CA ASP A 128 -6.25 -14.66 -8.34
C ASP A 128 -7.04 -14.64 -9.67
N GLY A 129 -8.35 -14.84 -9.61
CA GLY A 129 -9.23 -14.79 -10.78
C GLY A 129 -9.33 -13.40 -11.42
N GLN A 130 -8.89 -12.34 -10.74
CA GLN A 130 -8.98 -10.96 -11.21
C GLN A 130 -7.64 -10.42 -11.72
N LEU A 131 -6.52 -11.13 -11.52
CA LEU A 131 -5.19 -10.62 -11.84
C LEU A 131 -5.05 -10.19 -13.31
N LYS A 132 -5.54 -11.02 -14.25
CA LYS A 132 -5.53 -10.69 -15.68
C LYS A 132 -6.38 -9.45 -15.99
N HIS A 133 -7.57 -9.36 -15.38
CA HIS A 133 -8.43 -8.20 -15.57
C HIS A 133 -7.77 -6.91 -15.07
N VAL A 134 -7.09 -6.97 -13.91
CA VAL A 134 -6.34 -5.81 -13.41
C VAL A 134 -5.21 -5.44 -14.38
N ASP A 135 -4.45 -6.43 -14.86
CA ASP A 135 -3.31 -6.18 -15.75
C ASP A 135 -3.71 -5.61 -17.12
N GLU A 136 -4.75 -6.18 -17.74
CA GLU A 136 -5.20 -5.86 -19.09
C GLU A 136 -6.12 -4.62 -19.14
N TYR A 137 -6.85 -4.32 -18.05
CA TYR A 137 -7.83 -3.23 -18.03
C TYR A 137 -7.48 -2.13 -17.03
N GLU A 138 -7.29 -2.45 -15.75
CA GLU A 138 -7.05 -1.41 -14.73
C GLU A 138 -5.76 -0.62 -15.00
N ILE A 139 -4.68 -1.34 -15.24
CA ILE A 139 -3.36 -0.73 -15.43
C ILE A 139 -3.30 0.02 -16.77
N GLU A 140 -3.86 -0.53 -17.85
CA GLU A 140 -3.88 0.13 -19.16
C GLU A 140 -4.68 1.43 -19.16
N GLN A 141 -5.82 1.48 -18.45
CA GLN A 141 -6.59 2.71 -18.30
C GLN A 141 -5.86 3.78 -17.49
N VAL A 142 -5.04 3.38 -16.51
CA VAL A 142 -4.16 4.29 -15.78
C VAL A 142 -3.06 4.84 -16.68
N ILE A 143 -2.38 3.97 -17.44
CA ILE A 143 -1.29 4.38 -18.35
C ILE A 143 -1.83 5.34 -19.42
N SER A 144 -2.96 5.02 -20.04
CA SER A 144 -3.58 5.86 -21.07
C SER A 144 -4.04 7.23 -20.55
N ALA A 145 -4.12 7.42 -19.23
CA ALA A 145 -4.48 8.68 -18.61
C ALA A 145 -3.29 9.66 -18.45
N PHE A 146 -2.05 9.17 -18.44
CA PHE A 146 -0.88 10.03 -18.19
C PHE A 146 -0.72 11.17 -19.22
N PRO A 147 -0.93 10.97 -20.53
CA PRO A 147 -0.86 12.05 -21.50
C PRO A 147 -1.88 13.18 -21.27
N CYS A 148 -2.99 12.90 -20.56
CA CYS A 148 -3.97 13.92 -20.20
C CYS A 148 -3.42 14.97 -19.23
N LEU A 149 -2.34 14.67 -18.49
CA LEU A 149 -1.72 15.61 -17.55
C LEU A 149 -0.72 16.55 -18.22
N SER A 150 -0.04 16.08 -19.27
CA SER A 150 0.91 16.83 -20.07
C SER A 150 1.27 16.02 -21.32
N PRO A 151 1.36 16.66 -22.51
CA PRO A 151 1.87 15.99 -23.70
C PRO A 151 3.22 15.31 -23.42
N GLY A 152 3.35 14.04 -23.83
CA GLY A 152 4.59 13.26 -23.67
C GLY A 152 4.87 12.73 -22.25
N TYR A 153 4.02 13.00 -21.26
CA TYR A 153 4.22 12.45 -19.92
C TYR A 153 3.89 10.95 -19.89
N ASN A 154 4.91 10.13 -19.64
CA ASN A 154 4.81 8.68 -19.58
C ASN A 154 5.75 8.13 -18.50
N PRO A 155 5.39 8.23 -17.21
CA PRO A 155 6.23 7.75 -16.11
C PRO A 155 6.34 6.23 -16.15
N SER A 156 7.46 5.71 -15.66
CA SER A 156 7.58 4.27 -15.43
C SER A 156 6.71 3.83 -14.25
N ILE A 157 6.16 2.62 -14.30
CA ILE A 157 5.26 2.12 -13.26
C ILE A 157 5.68 0.74 -12.76
N ALA A 158 5.42 0.47 -11.49
CA ALA A 158 5.38 -0.88 -10.95
C ALA A 158 4.07 -1.10 -10.22
N VAL A 159 3.31 -2.12 -10.61
CA VAL A 159 2.03 -2.47 -9.99
C VAL A 159 2.20 -3.80 -9.26
N VAL A 160 1.99 -3.74 -7.94
CA VAL A 160 2.17 -4.85 -7.02
C VAL A 160 0.85 -5.16 -6.35
N ILE A 161 0.31 -6.34 -6.61
CA ILE A 161 -0.86 -6.85 -5.90
C ILE A 161 -0.44 -7.31 -4.51
N VAL A 162 -1.22 -6.95 -3.50
CA VAL A 162 -0.99 -7.30 -2.11
C VAL A 162 -2.10 -8.25 -1.64
N GLN A 163 -1.75 -9.49 -1.33
CA GLN A 163 -2.67 -10.50 -0.82
C GLN A 163 -2.32 -10.84 0.64
N LYS A 164 -3.12 -10.30 1.58
CA LYS A 164 -2.90 -10.47 3.04
C LYS A 164 -3.63 -11.70 3.62
N ARG A 165 -4.72 -12.13 2.99
CA ARG A 165 -5.59 -13.22 3.46
C ARG A 165 -5.27 -14.49 2.68
N ILE A 166 -4.18 -15.15 3.04
CA ILE A 166 -3.66 -16.34 2.36
C ILE A 166 -3.56 -17.54 3.30
N ASN A 167 -3.57 -18.75 2.72
CA ASN A 167 -3.42 -20.01 3.46
C ASN A 167 -1.95 -20.37 3.74
N THR A 168 -1.01 -19.83 2.96
CA THR A 168 0.42 -20.11 3.11
C THR A 168 0.92 -19.73 4.50
N ARG A 169 1.70 -20.62 5.11
CA ARG A 169 2.44 -20.38 6.36
C ARG A 169 3.90 -20.70 6.14
N ILE A 170 4.77 -19.87 6.70
CA ILE A 170 6.23 -20.00 6.62
C ILE A 170 6.73 -20.18 8.05
N PHE A 171 7.63 -21.14 8.24
CA PHE A 171 8.23 -21.45 9.53
C PHE A 171 9.74 -21.42 9.41
N THR A 172 10.40 -20.86 10.41
CA THR A 172 11.85 -21.03 10.58
C THR A 172 12.07 -22.33 11.35
N LYS A 173 12.90 -23.20 10.77
CA LYS A 173 13.30 -24.45 11.42
C LYS A 173 14.42 -24.13 12.42
N LEU A 174 14.16 -24.31 13.71
CA LEU A 174 15.18 -24.18 14.76
C LEU A 174 16.01 -25.47 14.82
N ASN A 175 15.32 -26.61 14.94
CA ASN A 175 15.90 -27.96 15.04
C ASN A 175 15.11 -28.95 14.16
N THR A 176 15.43 -30.25 14.18
CA THR A 176 14.66 -31.28 13.44
C THR A 176 13.20 -31.39 13.86
N LYS A 177 12.84 -31.04 15.10
CA LYS A 177 11.48 -31.16 15.65
C LYS A 177 10.80 -29.83 15.98
N ASP A 178 11.56 -28.73 16.02
CA ASP A 178 11.07 -27.44 16.51
C ASP A 178 10.94 -26.42 15.37
N LEU A 179 9.76 -25.81 15.29
CA LEU A 179 9.40 -24.77 14.34
C LEU A 179 9.07 -23.49 15.10
N ASP A 180 9.50 -22.35 14.54
CA ASP A 180 9.15 -21.03 15.06
C ASP A 180 8.71 -20.09 13.93
N ASN A 181 8.15 -18.96 14.32
CA ASN A 181 7.83 -17.90 13.38
C ASN A 181 9.11 -17.32 12.76
N PRO A 182 9.11 -17.08 11.44
CA PRO A 182 10.19 -16.34 10.79
C PRO A 182 10.30 -14.92 11.32
N MET A 183 11.51 -14.38 11.27
CA MET A 183 11.79 -13.01 11.68
C MET A 183 11.20 -12.01 10.68
N PRO A 184 10.77 -10.81 11.13
CA PRO A 184 10.41 -9.73 10.21
C PRO A 184 11.56 -9.46 9.22
N GLY A 185 11.22 -9.34 7.94
CA GLY A 185 12.16 -9.25 6.83
C GLY A 185 12.37 -10.57 6.07
N THR A 186 11.93 -11.71 6.61
CA THR A 186 11.98 -12.98 5.87
C THR A 186 11.18 -12.86 4.57
N THR A 187 11.88 -13.07 3.45
CA THR A 187 11.34 -13.03 2.10
C THR A 187 11.52 -14.40 1.46
N VAL A 188 10.48 -14.90 0.81
CA VAL A 188 10.51 -16.18 0.08
C VAL A 188 9.98 -15.94 -1.33
N ASP A 189 10.86 -16.03 -2.31
CA ASP A 189 10.57 -15.74 -3.73
C ASP A 189 10.82 -16.93 -4.67
N HIS A 190 11.12 -18.10 -4.12
CA HIS A 190 11.36 -19.33 -4.86
C HIS A 190 10.64 -20.54 -4.27
N THR A 191 10.57 -21.63 -5.03
CA THR A 191 10.04 -22.97 -4.68
C THR A 191 8.53 -23.04 -4.40
N VAL A 192 7.98 -22.10 -3.63
CA VAL A 192 6.55 -22.02 -3.26
C VAL A 192 5.82 -20.87 -3.96
N THR A 193 6.54 -20.13 -4.79
CA THR A 193 6.03 -19.06 -5.66
C THR A 193 5.44 -19.60 -6.96
N ARG A 194 4.80 -18.73 -7.73
CA ARG A 194 4.10 -19.10 -8.96
C ARG A 194 5.10 -19.19 -10.11
N THR A 195 4.88 -20.13 -11.03
CA THR A 195 5.71 -20.28 -12.23
C THR A 195 5.53 -19.15 -13.24
N ASN A 196 4.32 -18.58 -13.30
CA ASN A 196 3.93 -17.65 -14.36
C ASN A 196 3.92 -16.17 -13.92
N TRP A 197 4.26 -15.88 -12.66
CA TRP A 197 4.21 -14.53 -12.12
C TRP A 197 5.50 -14.22 -11.37
N CYS A 198 5.92 -12.95 -11.37
CA CYS A 198 6.96 -12.48 -10.47
C CYS A 198 6.33 -12.20 -9.10
N ASP A 199 6.34 -13.19 -8.22
CA ASP A 199 5.73 -13.09 -6.89
C ASP A 199 6.71 -13.42 -5.76
N PHE A 200 6.39 -12.96 -4.55
CA PHE A 200 7.17 -13.24 -3.35
C PHE A 200 6.30 -13.14 -2.10
N PHE A 201 6.66 -13.89 -1.07
CA PHE A 201 6.10 -13.75 0.27
C PHE A 201 7.03 -12.92 1.13
N LEU A 202 6.47 -11.98 1.90
CA LEU A 202 7.23 -11.18 2.86
C LEU A 202 6.54 -11.23 4.23
N VAL A 203 7.33 -11.57 5.24
CA VAL A 203 6.95 -11.48 6.65
C VAL A 203 7.40 -10.12 7.17
N SER A 204 6.49 -9.16 7.25
CA SER A 204 6.82 -7.79 7.69
C SER A 204 6.56 -7.52 9.17
N GLN A 205 5.73 -8.35 9.82
CA GLN A 205 5.26 -8.14 11.17
C GLN A 205 5.73 -9.21 12.15
N LYS A 206 5.89 -8.84 13.42
CA LYS A 206 6.06 -9.79 14.53
C LYS A 206 4.72 -10.00 15.24
N VAL A 207 4.34 -11.25 15.44
CA VAL A 207 3.12 -11.62 16.20
C VAL A 207 3.48 -11.95 17.66
N ARG A 208 2.56 -11.68 18.59
CA ARG A 208 2.71 -12.04 20.01
C ARG A 208 2.16 -13.44 20.33
N GLN A 209 1.26 -13.93 19.51
CA GLN A 209 0.58 -15.20 19.69
C GLN A 209 0.24 -15.81 18.33
N GLY A 210 0.34 -17.14 18.23
CA GLY A 210 0.03 -17.88 17.02
C GLY A 210 1.12 -17.80 15.94
N THR A 211 0.77 -18.26 14.75
CA THR A 211 1.66 -18.26 13.58
C THR A 211 1.52 -16.98 12.80
N VAL A 212 2.63 -16.38 12.39
CA VAL A 212 2.63 -15.22 11.50
C VAL A 212 2.14 -15.62 10.12
N SER A 213 1.16 -14.88 9.60
CA SER A 213 0.79 -14.96 8.19
C SER A 213 1.71 -14.05 7.38
N PRO A 214 2.46 -14.56 6.40
CA PRO A 214 3.16 -13.71 5.45
C PRO A 214 2.16 -12.94 4.58
N THR A 215 2.62 -11.86 3.96
CA THR A 215 1.86 -11.21 2.89
C THR A 215 2.43 -11.65 1.55
N HIS A 216 1.55 -12.02 0.61
CA HIS A 216 1.94 -12.43 -0.74
C HIS A 216 1.85 -11.22 -1.67
N TYR A 217 2.93 -10.95 -2.39
CA TYR A 217 3.06 -9.84 -3.31
C TYR A 217 3.26 -10.38 -4.72
N ILE A 218 2.50 -9.85 -5.68
CA ILE A 218 2.59 -10.25 -7.08
C ILE A 218 2.86 -9.00 -7.91
N VAL A 219 4.03 -8.94 -8.55
CA VAL A 219 4.39 -7.84 -9.47
C VAL A 219 3.73 -8.12 -10.81
N LEU A 220 2.58 -7.49 -11.06
CA LEU A 220 1.84 -7.65 -12.33
C LEU A 220 2.53 -6.93 -13.47
N ARG A 221 2.98 -5.71 -13.22
CA ARG A 221 3.67 -4.88 -14.22
C ARG A 221 4.85 -4.17 -13.61
N ASN A 222 5.96 -4.12 -14.35
CA ASN A 222 7.16 -3.38 -13.95
C ASN A 222 7.90 -2.82 -15.17
N SER A 223 7.72 -1.52 -15.42
CA SER A 223 8.49 -0.76 -16.41
C SER A 223 9.56 0.13 -15.76
N THR A 224 9.79 0.02 -14.45
CA THR A 224 10.73 0.88 -13.70
C THR A 224 12.20 0.52 -13.92
N GLY A 225 12.49 -0.66 -14.49
CA GLY A 225 13.85 -1.20 -14.61
C GLY A 225 14.45 -1.70 -13.29
N LEU A 226 13.71 -1.65 -12.18
CA LEU A 226 14.15 -2.23 -10.91
C LEU A 226 14.09 -3.75 -10.93
N SER A 227 15.10 -4.39 -10.33
CA SER A 227 15.13 -5.83 -10.09
C SER A 227 14.09 -6.27 -9.05
N PRO A 228 13.73 -7.56 -9.01
CA PRO A 228 12.88 -8.11 -7.95
C PRO A 228 13.38 -7.79 -6.54
N ASP A 229 14.69 -7.90 -6.27
CA ASP A 229 15.31 -7.54 -4.99
C ASP A 229 14.99 -6.09 -4.58
N HIS A 230 15.10 -5.15 -5.51
CA HIS A 230 14.78 -3.75 -5.22
C HIS A 230 13.30 -3.53 -4.89
N ILE A 231 12.39 -4.24 -5.55
CA ILE A 231 10.95 -4.18 -5.25
C ILE A 231 10.67 -4.81 -3.88
N GLN A 232 11.26 -5.96 -3.55
CA GLN A 232 11.13 -6.60 -2.24
C GLN A 232 11.62 -5.68 -1.12
N ARG A 233 12.80 -5.08 -1.28
CA ARG A 233 13.39 -4.14 -0.30
C ARG A 233 12.58 -2.86 -0.16
N LEU A 234 12.07 -2.30 -1.26
CA LEU A 234 11.15 -1.15 -1.21
C LEU A 234 9.88 -1.53 -0.44
N THR A 235 9.29 -2.68 -0.76
CA THR A 235 8.07 -3.19 -0.11
C THR A 235 8.28 -3.32 1.40
N TYR A 236 9.40 -3.91 1.84
CA TYR A 236 9.70 -4.01 3.27
C TYR A 236 9.98 -2.66 3.93
N LYS A 237 10.68 -1.73 3.26
CA LYS A 237 10.87 -0.37 3.79
C LYS A 237 9.55 0.36 4.03
N LEU A 238 8.58 0.20 3.12
CA LEU A 238 7.25 0.81 3.24
C LEU A 238 6.44 0.28 4.42
N THR A 239 6.73 -0.92 4.96
CA THR A 239 6.03 -1.44 6.15
C THR A 239 6.52 -0.80 7.46
N HIS A 240 7.47 0.13 7.39
CA HIS A 240 8.03 0.85 8.54
C HIS A 240 7.64 2.34 8.53
N LEU A 241 6.80 2.77 7.60
CA LEU A 241 6.26 4.12 7.48
C LEU A 241 4.77 4.11 7.88
#